data_AF-A0AAD6BNU7-F1
#
_entry.id   AF-A0AAD6BNU7-F1
#
_cell.length_a   1.000
_cell.length_b   1.000
_cell.length_c   1.000
_cell.angle_alpha   90.00
_cell.angle_beta   90.00
_cell.angle_gamma   90.00
#
_symmetry.space_group_name_H-M   'P 1'
#
loop_
_entity.id
_entity.type
_entity.pdbx_description
1 polymer ?
#
loop_
_entity_poly.entity_id
_entity_poly.type
_entity_poly.pdbx_seq_one_letter_code
_entity_poly.pdbx_strand_id
1 'polypeptide(L)' 'LSVSSSSPSVVTGHKVVVVVCHSSLAQTLPPEEAPVDRPFWGVDDPSMPLPFDLADIINRVESLLWRM' A
#
# COMPACT_ATOMS: atom_id res chain seq x y z
N LEU A 1 21.52 6.05 4.69
CA LEU A 1 20.20 6.73 4.62
C LEU A 1 19.36 6.14 5.73
N SER A 2 19.00 6.96 6.71
CA SER A 2 18.50 6.55 8.02
C SER A 2 17.11 5.91 7.93
N VAL A 3 16.96 4.70 8.49
CA VAL A 3 15.66 4.08 8.75
C VAL A 3 15.22 4.50 10.15
N SER A 4 14.47 5.60 10.25
CA SER A 4 13.87 6.02 11.52
C SER A 4 12.65 5.17 11.83
N SER A 5 12.63 4.64 13.04
CA SER A 5 11.62 3.81 13.66
C SER A 5 10.23 4.46 13.71
N SER A 6 9.16 3.71 13.44
CA SER A 6 8.05 3.46 14.38
C SER A 6 6.95 2.61 13.74
N SER A 7 6.37 1.75 14.58
CA SER A 7 5.24 0.85 14.36
C SER A 7 5.57 -0.54 13.81
N PRO A 8 5.17 -1.63 14.52
CA PRO A 8 5.09 -2.97 13.96
C PRO A 8 3.85 -3.00 13.05
N SER A 9 3.83 -2.18 12.01
CA SER A 9 2.76 -2.19 11.03
C SER A 9 2.90 -3.49 10.26
N VAL A 10 2.02 -4.43 10.57
CA VAL A 10 1.71 -5.64 9.82
C VAL A 10 2.19 -5.49 8.38
N VAL A 11 3.19 -6.29 8.01
CA VAL A 11 3.56 -6.54 6.61
C VAL A 11 2.37 -7.26 5.97
N THR A 12 1.31 -6.50 5.66
CA THR A 12 0.20 -6.95 4.83
C THR A 12 0.74 -7.00 3.42
N GLY A 13 0.81 -8.18 2.81
CA GLY A 13 1.49 -8.44 1.53
C GLY A 13 1.24 -7.42 0.40
N HIS A 14 0.10 -6.73 0.39
CA HIS A 14 -0.21 -5.65 -0.55
C HIS A 14 0.77 -4.46 -0.49
N LYS A 15 1.25 -4.07 0.69
CA LYS A 15 2.20 -2.95 0.82
C LYS A 15 3.58 -3.31 0.25
N VAL A 16 3.98 -4.59 0.35
CA VAL A 16 5.27 -5.07 -0.18
C VAL A 16 5.25 -5.07 -1.72
N VAL A 17 4.13 -5.48 -2.33
CA VAL A 17 3.98 -5.51 -3.80
C VAL A 17 4.05 -4.10 -4.39
N VAL A 18 3.36 -3.12 -3.80
CA VAL A 18 3.43 -1.71 -4.22
C VAL A 18 4.88 -1.17 -4.09
N VAL A 19 5.56 -1.44 -2.96
CA VAL A 19 6.94 -0.97 -2.77
C VAL A 19 7.91 -1.59 -3.78
N VAL A 20 7.71 -2.85 -4.17
CA VAL A 20 8.53 -3.49 -5.21
C VAL A 20 8.29 -2.84 -6.57
N CYS A 21 7.05 -2.57 -6.96
CA CYS A 21 6.71 -1.94 -8.25
C CYS A 21 7.27 -0.52 -8.40
N HIS A 22 7.35 0.23 -7.30
CA HIS A 22 7.84 1.62 -7.32
C HIS A 22 9.33 1.78 -6.99
N SER A 23 10.06 0.67 -6.81
CA SER A 23 11.50 0.69 -6.50
C SER A 23 12.36 1.17 -7.68
N SER A 24 13.53 1.76 -7.40
CA SER A 24 14.47 2.17 -8.47
C SER A 24 14.91 1.00 -9.34
N LEU A 25 14.99 -0.21 -8.78
CA LEU A 25 15.33 -1.43 -9.52
C LEU A 25 14.19 -1.81 -10.48
N ALA A 26 12.94 -1.79 -10.02
CA ALA A 26 11.79 -2.09 -10.87
C ALA A 26 11.65 -1.13 -12.06
N GLN A 27 12.03 0.14 -11.88
CA GLN A 27 12.03 1.15 -12.96
C GLN A 27 13.12 0.92 -14.02
N THR A 28 14.12 0.07 -13.75
CA THR A 28 15.19 -0.27 -14.70
C THR A 28 14.94 -1.55 -15.50
N LEU A 29 13.91 -2.30 -15.13
CA LEU A 29 13.58 -3.56 -15.79
C LEU A 29 12.94 -3.32 -17.17
N PRO A 30 13.14 -4.23 -18.13
CA PRO A 30 12.41 -4.23 -19.39
C PRO A 30 10.89 -4.27 -19.14
N PRO A 31 10.05 -3.72 -20.04
CA PRO A 31 8.60 -3.69 -19.86
C PRO A 31 7.93 -5.06 -19.70
N GLU A 32 8.54 -6.12 -20.24
CA GLU A 32 8.05 -7.50 -20.14
C GLU A 32 8.30 -8.10 -18.74
N GLU A 33 9.34 -7.62 -18.04
CA GLU A 33 9.78 -8.12 -16.73
C GLU A 33 9.42 -7.16 -15.59
N ALA A 34 9.01 -5.94 -15.92
CA ALA A 34 8.65 -4.92 -14.94
C ALA A 34 7.42 -5.38 -14.13
N PRO A 35 7.51 -5.39 -12.79
CA PRO A 35 6.41 -5.79 -11.95
C PRO A 35 5.20 -4.87 -12.15
N VAL A 36 4.03 -5.48 -12.33
CA VAL A 36 2.79 -4.77 -12.61
C VAL A 36 2.04 -4.55 -11.31
N ASP A 37 1.85 -3.28 -10.95
CA ASP A 37 1.07 -2.86 -9.78
C ASP A 37 -0.43 -2.98 -10.07
N ARG A 38 -0.93 -4.23 -10.09
CA ARG A 38 -2.35 -4.53 -10.28
C ARG A 38 -2.86 -5.59 -9.29
N PRO A 39 -4.11 -5.46 -8.82
CA PRO A 39 -5.06 -4.39 -9.13
C PRO A 39 -4.70 -3.07 -8.45
N PHE A 40 -4.80 -1.96 -9.18
CA PHE A 40 -4.68 -0.58 -8.67
C PHE A 40 -5.92 0.17 -9.15
N TRP A 41 -6.49 0.98 -8.27
CA TRP A 41 -7.60 1.87 -8.60
C TRP A 41 -7.41 3.21 -7.92
N GLY A 42 -7.84 4.27 -8.59
CA GLY A 42 -7.77 5.63 -8.06
C GLY A 42 -8.75 5.82 -6.90
N VAL A 43 -8.51 6.85 -6.09
CA VAL A 43 -9.40 7.26 -4.99
C VAL A 43 -10.81 7.59 -5.51
N ASP A 44 -10.91 8.02 -6.76
CA ASP A 44 -12.16 8.43 -7.41
C ASP A 44 -12.77 7.36 -8.33
N ASP A 45 -12.32 6.10 -8.29
CA ASP A 45 -12.90 5.04 -9.13
C ASP A 45 -14.29 4.63 -8.60
N PRO A 46 -15.38 4.94 -9.32
CA PRO A 46 -16.75 4.67 -8.85
C PRO A 46 -17.12 3.19 -8.90
N SER A 47 -16.31 2.36 -9.57
CA SER A 47 -16.51 0.91 -9.64
C SER A 47 -16.00 0.22 -8.37
N MET A 48 -15.21 0.92 -7.56
CA MET A 48 -14.56 0.37 -6.37
C MET A 48 -15.19 0.92 -5.09
N PRO A 49 -15.73 0.05 -4.21
CA PRO A 49 -16.45 0.49 -3.01
C PRO A 49 -15.54 0.99 -1.89
N LEU A 50 -14.23 0.75 -1.99
CA LEU A 50 -13.23 1.10 -0.98
C LEU A 50 -12.02 1.77 -1.64
N PRO A 51 -11.34 2.71 -0.96
CA PRO A 51 -10.09 3.27 -1.44
C PRO A 51 -9.01 2.20 -1.50
N PHE A 52 -8.05 2.38 -2.41
CA PHE A 52 -6.91 1.47 -2.52
C PHE A 52 -6.00 1.54 -1.28
N ASP A 53 -5.73 2.76 -0.78
CA ASP A 53 -5.07 2.94 0.51
C ASP A 53 -6.10 2.88 1.66
N LEU A 54 -5.90 1.92 2.57
CA LEU A 54 -6.77 1.68 3.70
C LEU A 54 -6.27 2.31 5.01
N ALA A 55 -5.15 3.06 5.00
CA ALA A 55 -4.53 3.59 6.21
C ALA A 55 -5.52 4.35 7.11
N ASP A 56 -6.33 5.25 6.53
CA ASP A 56 -7.32 6.02 7.29
C ASP A 56 -8.46 5.16 7.85
N ILE A 57 -8.88 4.13 7.12
CA ILE A 57 -9.90 3.19 7.57
C ILE A 57 -9.37 2.36 8.73
N ILE A 58 -8.15 1.86 8.63
CA ILE A 58 -7.48 1.11 9.70
C ILE A 58 -7.35 1.99 10.94
N ASN A 59 -6.79 3.19 10.81
CA ASN A 59 -6.64 4.14 11.92
C ASN A 59 -7.98 4.43 12.61
N ARG A 60 -9.05 4.60 11.83
CA ARG A 60 -10.40 4.83 12.36
C ARG A 60 -10.94 3.62 13.11
N VAL A 61 -10.77 2.41 12.57
CA VAL A 61 -11.22 1.17 13.23
C VAL A 61 -10.44 0.92 14.52
N GLU A 62 -9.12 1.08 14.52
CA GLU A 62 -8.28 0.96 15.72
C GLU A 62 -8.69 1.95 16.81
N SER A 63 -8.96 3.22 16.44
CA SER A 63 -9.44 4.23 17.39
C SER A 63 -10.78 3.85 18.03
N LEU A 64 -11.68 3.20 17.28
CA LEU A 64 -12.97 2.75 17.82
C LEU A 64 -12.80 1.56 18.76
N LEU A 65 -11.91 0.63 18.43
CA LEU A 65 -11.61 -0.55 19.27
C LEU A 65 -10.96 -0.15 20.60
N TRP A 66 -10.09 0.85 20.61
CA TRP A 66 -9.43 1.32 21.84
C TRP A 66 -10.29 2.25 22.70
N ARG A 67 -11.48 2.63 22.24
CA ARG A 67 -12.45 3.43 23.00
C ARG A 67 -13.56 2.59 23.65
N MET A 68 -13.54 1.27 23.44
CA MET A 68 -14.35 0.27 24.16
C MET A 68 -13.53 -0.36 25.28
#